data_AF-A0A3D6B6S3-F1
#
_entry.id   AF-A0A3D6B6S3-F1
#
_cell.length_a   1.000
_cell.length_b   1.000
_cell.length_c   1.000
_cell.angle_alpha   90.00
_cell.angle_beta   90.00
_cell.angle_gamma   90.00
#
_symmetry.space_group_name_H-M   'P 1'
#
loop_
_entity.id
_entity.type
_entity.pdbx_description
1 polymer ?
#
loop_
_entity_poly.entity_id
_entity_poly.type
_entity_poly.pdbx_seq_one_letter_code
_entity_poly.pdbx_strand_id
1 'polypeptide(L)' 'MQTIDIIKEIQGLPLDKKFFVVEELIKAIKMEEISYKMESAAKELLSDYTIDKELTSFTALDFEDFYETK' A
#
# COMPACT_ATOMS: atom_id res chain seq x y z
N MET A 1 -6.29 -23.24 19.62
CA MET A 1 -7.30 -22.17 19.52
C MET A 1 -7.94 -22.25 18.15
N GLN A 2 -9.22 -22.59 18.10
CA GLN A 2 -10.04 -22.48 16.90
C GLN A 2 -10.69 -21.08 16.85
N THR A 3 -11.13 -20.62 15.68
CA THR A 3 -11.82 -19.32 15.53
C THR A 3 -13.03 -19.18 16.46
N ILE A 4 -13.71 -20.30 16.71
CA ILE A 4 -14.83 -20.40 17.64
C ILE A 4 -14.42 -20.03 19.08
N ASP A 5 -13.22 -20.43 19.51
CA ASP A 5 -12.71 -20.13 20.85
C ASP A 5 -12.44 -18.62 21.01
N ILE A 6 -11.86 -18.00 19.98
CA ILE A 6 -11.60 -16.54 19.96
C ILE A 6 -12.91 -15.75 20.03
N ILE A 7 -13.93 -16.17 19.27
CA ILE A 7 -15.25 -15.52 19.28
C ILE A 7 -15.88 -15.61 20.68
N LYS A 8 -15.78 -16.77 21.34
CA LYS A 8 -16.29 -16.95 22.71
C LYS A 8 -15.56 -16.04 23.70
N GLU A 9 -14.25 -15.90 23.59
CA GLU A 9 -13.47 -14.98 24.43
C GLU A 9 -13.90 -13.53 24.22
N ILE A 10 -14.04 -13.09 22.96
CA ILE A 10 -14.52 -11.73 22.65
C ILE A 10 -15.93 -11.50 23.19
N GLN A 11 -16.81 -12.50 23.11
CA GLN A 11 -18.15 -12.45 23.68
C GLN A 11 -18.15 -12.35 25.22
N GLY A 12 -17.14 -12.93 25.88
CA GLY A 12 -16.96 -12.83 27.33
C GLY A 12 -16.45 -11.47 27.82
N LEU A 13 -15.99 -10.60 26.93
CA LEU A 13 -15.42 -9.31 27.31
C LEU A 13 -16.47 -8.30 27.80
N PRO A 14 -16.06 -7.36 28.67
CA PRO A 14 -16.81 -6.13 28.97
C PRO A 14 -17.13 -5.33 27.69
N LEU A 15 -18.21 -4.55 27.73
CA LEU A 15 -18.72 -3.83 26.57
C LEU A 15 -17.70 -2.85 25.97
N ASP A 16 -16.95 -2.13 26.81
CA ASP A 16 -15.87 -1.22 26.43
C ASP A 16 -14.77 -1.95 25.63
N LYS A 17 -14.39 -3.15 26.07
CA LYS A 17 -13.38 -3.98 25.40
C LYS A 17 -13.88 -4.54 24.08
N LYS A 18 -15.17 -4.87 23.97
CA LYS A 18 -15.78 -5.28 22.70
C LYS A 18 -15.74 -4.16 21.67
N PHE A 19 -16.08 -2.94 22.07
CA PHE A 19 -15.99 -1.78 21.18
C PHE A 19 -14.55 -1.51 20.73
N PHE A 20 -13.58 -1.63 21.62
CA PHE A 20 -12.18 -1.51 21.27
C PHE A 20 -11.74 -2.52 20.20
N VAL A 21 -12.12 -3.80 20.35
CA VAL A 21 -11.81 -4.84 19.35
C VAL A 21 -12.44 -4.49 18.00
N VAL A 22 -13.70 -4.03 17.98
CA VAL A 22 -14.37 -3.62 16.73
C VAL A 22 -13.65 -2.44 16.07
N GLU A 23 -13.22 -1.45 16.85
CA GLU A 23 -12.48 -0.30 16.32
C GLU A 23 -11.16 -0.72 15.66
N GLU A 24 -10.37 -1.55 16.34
CA GLU A 24 -9.11 -2.05 15.81
C GLU A 24 -9.30 -2.92 14.57
N LEU A 25 -10.37 -3.72 14.51
CA LEU A 25 -10.72 -4.49 13.32
C LEU A 25 -11.06 -3.58 12.13
N ILE A 26 -11.84 -2.52 12.35
CA ILE A 26 -12.17 -1.55 11.29
C ILE A 26 -10.90 -0.86 10.79
N LYS A 27 -10.00 -0.45 11.70
CA LYS A 27 -8.71 0.16 11.32
C LYS A 27 -7.86 -0.79 10.49
N ALA A 28 -7.76 -2.06 10.89
CA ALA A 28 -7.00 -3.07 10.16
C ALA A 28 -7.51 -3.26 8.73
N ILE A 29 -8.83 -3.42 8.56
CA ILE A 29 -9.47 -3.54 7.24
C ILE A 29 -9.17 -2.32 6.36
N LYS A 30 -9.27 -1.11 6.94
CA LYS A 30 -8.99 0.13 6.21
C LYS A 30 -7.51 0.23 5.79
N MET A 31 -6.58 -0.18 6.65
CA MET A 31 -5.15 -0.17 6.33
C MET A 31 -4.81 -1.15 5.20
N GLU A 32 -5.42 -2.34 5.20
CA GLU A 32 -5.26 -3.31 4.12
C GLU A 32 -5.72 -2.72 2.77
N GLU A 33 -6.90 -2.09 2.74
CA GLU A 33 -7.42 -1.44 1.53
C GLU A 33 -6.49 -0.31 1.03
N ILE A 34 -6.00 0.54 1.94
CA ILE A 34 -5.07 1.62 1.60
C ILE A 34 -3.77 1.06 1.02
N SER A 35 -3.20 0.04 1.67
CA SER A 35 -1.96 -0.60 1.21
C SER A 35 -2.13 -1.17 -0.20
N TYR A 36 -3.24 -1.87 -0.44
CA TYR A 36 -3.54 -2.44 -1.76
C TYR A 36 -3.69 -1.35 -2.84
N LYS A 37 -4.42 -0.27 -2.54
CA LYS A 37 -4.57 0.85 -3.49
C LYS A 37 -3.23 1.51 -3.79
N MET A 38 -2.39 1.70 -2.79
CA MET A 38 -1.08 2.31 -2.96
C MET A 38 -0.14 1.43 -3.78
N GLU A 39 -0.17 0.11 -3.55
CA GLU A 39 0.56 -0.85 -4.37
C GLU A 39 0.09 -0.84 -5.83
N SER A 40 -1.23 -0.83 -6.06
CA SER A 40 -1.79 -0.77 -7.40
C SER A 40 -1.38 0.50 -8.14
N ALA A 41 -1.50 1.66 -7.48
CA ALA A 41 -1.10 2.95 -8.05
C ALA A 41 0.42 2.99 -8.36
N ALA A 42 1.25 2.41 -7.49
CA ALA A 42 2.69 2.33 -7.73
C ALA A 42 3.03 1.45 -8.94
N LYS A 43 2.31 0.33 -9.13
CA LYS A 43 2.48 -0.54 -10.29
C LYS A 43 2.05 0.13 -11.59
N GLU A 44 0.93 0.83 -11.58
CA GLU A 44 0.44 1.61 -12.72
C GLU A 44 1.45 2.70 -13.09
N LEU A 45 1.90 3.48 -12.11
CA LEU A 45 2.91 4.51 -12.32
C LEU A 45 4.21 3.93 -12.88
N LEU A 46 4.70 2.81 -12.33
CA LEU A 46 5.90 2.15 -12.83
C LEU A 46 5.74 1.71 -14.29
N SER A 47 4.57 1.16 -14.64
CA SER A 47 4.26 0.77 -16.01
C SER A 47 4.37 1.96 -16.96
N ASP A 48 3.79 3.10 -16.58
CA ASP A 48 3.84 4.33 -17.39
C ASP A 48 5.29 4.79 -17.60
N TYR A 49 6.11 4.82 -16.55
CA TYR A 49 7.53 5.16 -16.66
C TYR A 49 8.31 4.23 -17.60
N THR A 50 7.93 2.96 -17.73
CA THR A 50 8.62 2.01 -18.62
C THR A 50 8.17 2.11 -20.08
N ILE A 51 6.94 2.54 -20.33
CA ILE A 51 6.33 2.56 -21.68
C ILE A 51 6.45 3.95 -22.30
N ASP A 52 6.20 4.99 -21.52
CA ASP A 52 6.20 6.37 -21.96
C ASP A 52 7.61 6.98 -21.86
N LYS A 53 8.20 7.23 -23.04
CA LYS A 53 9.52 7.86 -23.15
C LYS A 53 9.48 9.36 -22.83
N GLU A 54 8.33 10.02 -22.87
CA GLU A 54 8.22 11.42 -22.45
C GLU A 54 8.47 11.55 -20.94
N LEU A 55 7.92 10.62 -20.16
CA LEU A 55 8.11 10.55 -18.70
C LEU A 55 9.57 10.34 -18.26
N THR A 56 10.41 9.79 -19.14
CA THR A 56 11.84 9.53 -18.88
C THR A 56 12.78 10.37 -19.76
N SER A 57 12.27 11.33 -20.52
CA SER A 57 13.06 12.06 -21.52
C SER A 57 14.24 12.82 -20.92
N PHE A 58 14.06 13.47 -19.77
CA PHE A 58 15.17 14.19 -19.11
C PHE A 58 16.21 13.24 -18.52
N THR A 59 15.76 12.12 -17.92
CA THR A 59 16.65 11.08 -17.40
C THR A 59 17.45 10.41 -18.51
N ALA A 60 16.87 10.27 -19.70
CA ALA A 60 17.57 9.71 -20.86
C ALA A 60 18.74 10.60 -21.32
N LEU A 61 18.60 11.93 -21.21
CA LEU A 61 19.67 12.89 -21.54
C LEU A 61 20.87 12.77 -20.60
N ASP A 62 20.68 12.36 -19.34
CA ASP A 62 21.78 12.14 -18.39
C ASP A 62 22.70 10.98 -18.79
N PHE A 63 22.19 10.05 -19.63
CA PHE A 63 22.95 8.91 -20.15
C PHE A 63 23.46 9.13 -21.58
N GLU A 64 23.21 10.29 -22.18
CA GLU A 64 23.87 10.66 -23.42
C GLU A 64 25.32 11.06 -23.11
N ASP A 65 26.30 10.49 -23.84
CA ASP A 65 27.69 10.92 -23.77
C ASP A 65 27.76 12.37 -24.24
N PHE A 66 27.64 13.31 -23.30
CA PHE A 66 27.80 14.73 -23.56
C PHE A 66 29.28 15.00 -23.83
N TYR A 67 29.68 14.86 -25.09
CA TYR A 67 31.00 15.28 -25.55
C TYR A 67 31.05 16.81 -25.53
N GLU A 68 31.43 17.38 -24.39
CA GLU A 68 31.82 18.77 -24.30
C GLU A 68 32.96 18.99 -25.30
N THR A 69 32.63 19.64 -26.42
CA THR A 69 33.59 19.91 -27.49
C THR A 69 34.49 21.04 -26.98
N LYS A 70 35.77 20.75 -26.80
CA LYS A 70 36.80 21.71 -26.35
C LYS A 70 36.90 22.96 -27.23
#